data_AF-A0A8T5BG88-F1
#
_entry.id   AF-A0A8T5BG88-F1
#
_cell.length_a   1.000
_cell.length_b   1.000
_cell.length_c   1.000
_cell.angle_alpha   90.00
_cell.angle_beta   90.00
_cell.angle_gamma   90.00
#
_symmetry.space_group_name_H-M   'P 1'
#
loop_
_entity.id
_entity.type
_entity.pdbx_description
1 polymer ?
#
loop_
_entity_poly.entity_id
_entity_poly.type
_entity_poly.pdbx_seq_one_letter_code
_entity_poly.pdbx_strand_id
1 'polypeptide(L)'
;MSETVLREKNILTITILEGMEKSEARPLCYLWTKREKSYVKQVLTNEVVMSSEFRKKVVTARGFCNRHAYMLYQAINESGIEDGLGYALYMKDVIEKLGKQLSSLCTNLLNASEPQEGRMLFRKKSSIIALNDLVKRLIKHETQRQQYPICEYLWLMDQIYLHTLAQMLDDEDFRKDFSSSKGLYSTFRICYTNDSCNET
;
A
#
# COMPACT_ATOMS: atom_id res chain seq x y z
N MET A 1 40.31 29.62 6.04
CA MET A 1 39.55 28.42 6.46
C MET A 1 38.09 28.70 6.17
N SER A 2 37.63 28.27 4.99
CA SER A 2 36.26 28.48 4.50
C SER A 2 35.51 27.16 4.63
N GLU A 3 34.54 27.13 5.52
CA GLU A 3 33.77 25.95 5.91
C GLU A 3 32.67 25.66 4.86
N THR A 4 33.09 25.21 3.67
CA THR A 4 32.22 24.61 2.66
C THR A 4 32.09 23.11 2.95
N VAL A 5 31.43 22.76 4.05
CA VAL A 5 31.23 21.39 4.54
C VAL A 5 29.78 21.36 5.04
N LEU A 6 28.75 21.00 4.26
CA LEU A 6 28.35 19.61 3.98
C LEU A 6 27.25 19.59 2.88
N ARG A 7 27.59 19.81 1.60
CA ARG A 7 26.79 19.24 0.51
C ARG A 7 27.32 17.84 0.19
N GLU A 8 27.27 16.93 1.16
CA GLU A 8 27.21 15.52 0.77
C GLU A 8 25.90 15.35 0.03
N LYS A 9 25.99 15.34 -1.30
CA LYS A 9 24.88 15.16 -2.22
C LYS A 9 24.37 13.72 -2.11
N ASN A 10 23.75 13.39 -1.00
CA ASN A 10 22.98 12.17 -0.88
C ASN A 10 21.80 12.26 -1.86
N ILE A 11 21.50 11.16 -2.56
CA ILE A 11 20.40 11.05 -3.52
C ILE A 11 19.08 11.52 -2.89
N LEU A 12 18.88 11.28 -1.60
CA LEU A 12 17.69 11.71 -0.84
C LEU A 12 17.59 13.24 -0.75
N THR A 13 18.69 13.93 -0.43
CA THR A 13 18.76 15.40 -0.37
C THR A 13 18.46 16.02 -1.73
N ILE A 14 19.04 15.49 -2.81
CA ILE A 14 18.76 15.95 -4.18
C ILE A 14 17.27 15.79 -4.50
N THR A 15 16.69 14.66 -4.13
CA THR A 15 15.28 14.37 -4.38
C THR A 15 14.35 15.34 -3.64
N ILE A 16 14.68 15.70 -2.39
CA ILE A 16 13.93 16.69 -1.62
C ILE A 16 14.01 18.08 -2.27
N LEU A 17 15.21 18.50 -2.69
CA LEU A 17 15.42 19.76 -3.39
C LEU A 17 14.65 19.80 -4.72
N GLU A 18 14.62 18.71 -5.47
CA GLU A 18 13.78 18.59 -6.67
C GLU A 18 12.30 18.79 -6.33
N GLY A 19 11.81 18.16 -5.26
CA GLY A 19 10.43 18.34 -4.80
C GLY A 19 10.12 19.79 -4.43
N MET A 20 11.08 20.50 -3.85
CA MET A 20 10.96 21.92 -3.51
C MET A 20 10.94 22.81 -4.76
N GLU A 21 11.73 22.48 -5.78
CA GLU A 21 11.76 23.21 -7.05
C GLU A 21 10.49 22.97 -7.89
N LYS A 22 10.05 21.71 -7.99
CA LYS A 22 8.96 21.30 -8.89
C LYS A 22 7.57 21.48 -8.32
N SER A 23 7.44 21.72 -7.02
CA SER A 23 6.15 21.95 -6.38
C SER A 23 6.17 23.30 -5.68
N GLU A 24 5.28 24.20 -6.11
CA GLU A 24 5.19 25.53 -5.51
C GLU A 24 4.79 25.52 -4.03
N ALA A 25 4.16 24.46 -3.50
CA ALA A 25 3.58 24.49 -2.14
C ALA A 25 3.61 23.16 -1.36
N ARG A 26 3.89 22.00 -1.97
CA ARG A 26 3.81 20.67 -1.32
C ARG A 26 4.88 19.67 -1.81
N PRO A 27 6.17 19.90 -1.48
CA PRO A 27 7.29 19.08 -1.98
C PRO A 27 7.10 17.58 -1.71
N LEU A 28 6.70 17.22 -0.49
CA LEU A 28 6.48 15.82 -0.10
C LEU A 28 5.33 15.16 -0.89
N CYS A 29 4.29 15.92 -1.24
CA CYS A 29 3.15 15.38 -2.00
C CYS A 29 3.48 15.18 -3.48
N TYR A 30 4.34 16.06 -4.03
CA TYR A 30 4.92 15.84 -5.35
C TYR A 30 5.76 14.55 -5.34
N LEU A 31 6.64 14.40 -4.36
CA LEU A 31 7.50 13.22 -4.23
C LEU A 31 6.71 11.93 -4.00
N TRP A 32 5.64 11.98 -3.21
CA TRP A 32 4.71 10.85 -3.02
C TRP A 32 4.12 10.42 -4.36
N THR A 33 3.46 11.34 -5.05
CA THR A 33 2.78 11.05 -6.33
C THR A 33 3.76 10.54 -7.39
N LYS A 34 4.95 11.17 -7.48
CA LYS A 34 6.01 10.75 -8.41
C LYS A 34 6.46 9.33 -8.11
N ARG A 35 6.71 9.03 -6.84
CA ARG A 35 7.20 7.70 -6.41
C ARG A 35 6.14 6.63 -6.56
N GLU A 36 4.90 6.93 -6.24
CA GLU A 36 3.76 6.05 -6.40
C GLU A 36 3.56 5.62 -7.85
N LYS A 37 3.52 6.57 -8.79
CA LYS A 37 3.44 6.27 -10.22
C LYS A 37 4.61 5.41 -10.69
N SER A 38 5.83 5.72 -10.25
CA SER A 38 7.02 4.95 -10.60
C SER A 38 6.97 3.53 -10.04
N TYR A 39 6.52 3.37 -8.79
CA TYR A 39 6.51 2.09 -8.11
C TYR A 39 5.40 1.17 -8.61
N VAL A 40 4.22 1.71 -8.92
CA VAL A 40 3.13 0.95 -9.56
C VAL A 40 3.62 0.31 -10.88
N LYS A 41 4.35 1.07 -11.71
CA LYS A 41 4.98 0.52 -12.92
C LYS A 41 6.01 -0.56 -12.58
N GLN A 42 6.86 -0.31 -11.59
CA GLN A 42 7.85 -1.29 -11.16
C GLN A 42 7.23 -2.61 -10.68
N VAL A 43 6.07 -2.58 -10.01
CA VAL A 43 5.36 -3.77 -9.53
C VAL A 43 4.88 -4.67 -10.66
N LEU A 44 4.65 -4.10 -11.84
CA LEU A 44 4.23 -4.82 -13.03
C LEU A 44 5.41 -5.39 -13.83
N THR A 45 6.65 -4.98 -13.55
CA THR A 45 7.82 -5.52 -14.24
C THR A 45 8.09 -6.96 -13.81
N ASN A 46 8.62 -7.76 -14.75
CA ASN A 46 8.94 -9.17 -14.52
C ASN A 46 9.84 -9.42 -13.29
N GLU A 47 10.72 -8.48 -12.94
CA GLU A 47 11.62 -8.62 -11.79
C GLU A 47 10.86 -8.67 -10.46
N VAL A 48 9.92 -7.74 -10.25
CA VAL A 48 9.13 -7.70 -9.01
C VAL A 48 8.13 -8.85 -8.96
N VAL A 49 7.56 -9.22 -10.11
CA VAL A 49 6.64 -10.36 -10.25
C VAL A 49 7.28 -11.68 -9.85
N MET A 50 8.54 -11.88 -10.20
CA MET A 50 9.28 -13.10 -9.87
C MET A 50 9.78 -13.10 -8.42
N SER A 51 9.64 -12.00 -7.68
CA SER A 51 10.00 -11.96 -6.25
C SER A 51 9.02 -12.78 -5.41
N SER A 52 9.49 -13.92 -4.92
CA SER A 52 8.71 -14.79 -4.04
C SER A 52 8.29 -14.09 -2.74
N GLU A 53 9.10 -13.16 -2.24
CA GLU A 53 8.81 -12.39 -1.03
C GLU A 53 7.68 -11.39 -1.28
N PHE A 54 7.75 -10.64 -2.39
CA PHE A 54 6.71 -9.68 -2.74
C PHE A 54 5.37 -10.39 -2.98
N ARG A 55 5.39 -11.50 -3.72
CA ARG A 55 4.21 -12.35 -3.96
C ARG A 55 3.56 -12.85 -2.66
N LYS A 56 4.37 -13.29 -1.68
CA LYS A 56 3.87 -13.67 -0.34
C LYS A 56 3.22 -12.50 0.39
N LYS A 57 3.78 -11.28 0.30
CA LYS A 57 3.18 -10.09 0.89
C LYS A 57 1.81 -9.79 0.27
N VAL A 58 1.69 -9.81 -1.07
CA VAL A 58 0.41 -9.60 -1.77
C VAL A 58 -0.63 -10.65 -1.34
N VAL A 59 -0.26 -11.92 -1.31
CA VAL A 59 -1.13 -13.03 -0.91
C VAL A 59 -1.53 -12.97 0.57
N THR A 60 -0.66 -12.43 1.43
CA THR A 60 -0.97 -12.21 2.85
C THR A 60 -1.93 -11.04 3.03
N ALA A 61 -1.72 -9.97 2.27
CA ALA A 61 -2.58 -8.79 2.20
C ALA A 61 -3.92 -9.05 1.50
N ARG A 62 -4.12 -10.23 0.90
CA ARG A 62 -5.27 -10.58 0.04
C ARG A 62 -5.39 -9.67 -1.19
N GLY A 63 -4.27 -9.19 -1.71
CA GLY A 63 -4.20 -8.33 -2.89
C GLY A 63 -3.62 -6.95 -2.60
N PHE A 64 -4.19 -5.95 -3.27
CA PHE A 64 -3.85 -4.54 -3.12
C PHE A 64 -5.08 -3.77 -2.62
N CYS A 65 -4.89 -2.55 -2.10
CA CYS A 65 -6.03 -1.69 -1.84
C CYS A 65 -6.71 -1.27 -3.15
N ASN A 66 -8.00 -0.91 -3.09
CA ASN A 66 -8.82 -0.53 -4.26
C ASN A 66 -8.11 0.47 -5.16
N ARG A 67 -7.53 1.52 -4.56
CA ARG A 67 -6.78 2.55 -5.29
C ARG A 67 -5.59 2.00 -6.06
N HIS A 68 -4.72 1.22 -5.42
CA HIS A 68 -3.52 0.70 -6.10
C HIS A 68 -3.86 -0.43 -7.08
N ALA A 69 -4.91 -1.22 -6.81
CA ALA A 69 -5.44 -2.17 -7.79
C ALA A 69 -5.91 -1.43 -9.06
N TYR A 70 -6.61 -0.30 -8.90
CA TYR A 70 -7.04 0.54 -10.02
C TYR A 70 -5.85 1.15 -10.78
N MET A 71 -4.84 1.68 -10.07
CA MET A 71 -3.64 2.22 -10.71
C MET A 71 -2.85 1.17 -11.47
N LEU A 72 -2.74 -0.06 -10.94
CA LEU A 72 -2.12 -1.19 -11.65
C LEU A 72 -2.90 -1.51 -12.93
N TYR A 73 -4.23 -1.59 -12.84
CA TYR A 73 -5.08 -1.81 -14.00
C TYR A 73 -4.92 -0.71 -15.06
N GLN A 74 -4.89 0.56 -14.68
CA GLN A 74 -4.62 1.67 -15.60
C GLN A 74 -3.24 1.54 -16.25
N ALA A 75 -2.19 1.28 -15.47
CA ALA A 75 -0.84 1.18 -15.97
C ALA A 75 -0.67 0.05 -17.00
N ILE A 76 -1.36 -1.09 -16.84
CA ILE A 76 -1.40 -2.18 -17.83
C ILE A 76 -2.02 -1.70 -19.15
N ASN A 77 -3.12 -0.96 -19.09
CA ASN A 77 -3.84 -0.50 -20.29
C ASN A 77 -3.18 0.69 -20.99
N GLU A 78 -2.48 1.55 -20.24
CA GLU A 78 -1.83 2.77 -20.78
C GLU A 78 -0.45 2.49 -21.38
N SER A 79 0.29 1.51 -20.85
CA SER A 79 1.72 1.39 -21.13
C SER A 79 2.05 0.65 -22.42
N GLY A 80 1.16 -0.19 -22.97
CA GLY A 80 1.39 -0.94 -24.22
C GLY A 80 2.62 -1.87 -24.23
N ILE A 81 3.37 -1.93 -23.12
CA ILE A 81 4.68 -2.57 -22.97
C ILE A 81 4.60 -3.76 -22.01
N GLU A 82 3.63 -3.79 -21.09
CA GLU A 82 3.44 -4.86 -20.13
C GLU A 82 2.09 -5.55 -20.38
N ASP A 83 2.13 -6.87 -20.60
CA ASP A 83 0.97 -7.71 -20.94
C ASP A 83 0.03 -7.99 -19.75
N GLY A 84 0.27 -7.38 -18.59
CA GLY A 84 -0.50 -7.58 -17.36
C GLY A 84 -0.28 -8.94 -16.68
N LEU A 85 0.66 -9.76 -17.18
CA LEU A 85 0.92 -11.10 -16.65
C LEU A 85 1.29 -11.07 -15.16
N GLY A 86 2.08 -10.08 -14.74
CA GLY A 86 2.46 -9.89 -13.35
C GLY A 86 1.26 -9.72 -12.41
N TYR A 87 0.36 -8.82 -12.77
CA TYR A 87 -0.86 -8.58 -12.02
C TYR A 87 -1.77 -9.82 -12.00
N ALA A 88 -1.91 -10.50 -13.14
CA ALA A 88 -2.69 -11.73 -13.25
C ALA A 88 -2.15 -12.84 -12.34
N LEU A 89 -0.82 -13.01 -12.26
CA LEU A 89 -0.17 -13.98 -11.39
C LEU A 89 -0.46 -13.68 -9.91
N TYR A 90 -0.30 -12.43 -9.48
CA TYR A 90 -0.62 -12.04 -8.10
C TYR A 90 -2.08 -12.35 -7.74
N MET A 91 -3.02 -11.97 -8.62
CA MET A 91 -4.45 -12.18 -8.37
C MET A 91 -4.81 -13.66 -8.38
N LYS A 92 -4.19 -14.47 -9.26
CA LYS A 92 -4.36 -15.92 -9.27
C LYS A 92 -4.05 -16.53 -7.91
N ASP A 93 -2.93 -16.16 -7.28
CA ASP A 93 -2.57 -16.74 -5.97
C ASP A 93 -3.45 -16.27 -4.83
N VAL A 94 -3.88 -15.00 -4.88
CA VAL A 94 -4.86 -14.47 -3.94
C VAL A 94 -6.15 -15.28 -4.03
N ILE A 95 -6.67 -15.49 -5.25
CA ILE A 95 -7.88 -16.29 -5.50
C ILE A 95 -7.68 -17.73 -5.07
N GLU A 96 -6.55 -18.38 -5.40
CA GLU A 96 -6.28 -19.75 -4.98
C GLU A 96 -6.22 -19.90 -3.45
N LYS A 97 -5.59 -18.95 -2.75
CA LYS A 97 -5.55 -18.96 -1.28
C LYS A 97 -6.93 -18.74 -0.67
N LEU A 98 -7.68 -17.76 -1.16
CA LEU A 98 -9.04 -17.48 -0.70
C LEU A 98 -9.96 -18.68 -0.97
N GLY A 99 -9.83 -19.31 -2.14
CA GLY A 99 -10.54 -20.52 -2.51
C GLY A 99 -10.26 -21.67 -1.56
N LYS A 100 -8.99 -21.97 -1.27
CA LYS A 100 -8.60 -23.00 -0.28
C LYS A 100 -9.16 -22.72 1.11
N GLN A 101 -9.10 -21.46 1.55
CA GLN A 101 -9.68 -21.04 2.83
C GLN A 101 -11.19 -21.27 2.84
N LEU A 102 -11.90 -20.83 1.80
CA LEU A 102 -13.34 -21.00 1.68
C LEU A 102 -13.74 -22.49 1.63
N SER A 103 -13.07 -23.30 0.82
CA SER A 103 -13.32 -24.75 0.72
C SER A 103 -13.13 -25.45 2.05
N SER A 104 -12.03 -25.22 2.76
CA SER A 104 -11.79 -25.82 4.08
C SER A 104 -12.90 -25.48 5.10
N LEU A 105 -13.45 -24.27 5.01
CA LEU A 105 -14.52 -23.80 5.87
C LEU A 105 -15.86 -24.43 5.48
N CYS A 106 -16.17 -24.51 4.18
CA CYS A 106 -17.35 -25.21 3.69
C CYS A 106 -17.35 -26.69 4.10
N THR A 107 -16.21 -27.38 4.00
CA THR A 107 -16.07 -28.77 4.46
C THR A 107 -16.32 -28.88 5.96
N ASN A 108 -15.80 -27.96 6.78
CA ASN A 108 -16.05 -27.96 8.23
C ASN A 108 -17.51 -27.68 8.57
N LEU A 109 -18.19 -26.78 7.84
CA LEU A 109 -19.61 -26.48 8.03
C LEU A 109 -20.50 -27.67 7.64
N LEU A 110 -20.19 -28.35 6.53
CA LEU A 110 -20.90 -29.53 6.06
C LEU A 110 -20.67 -30.72 6.99
N ASN A 111 -19.44 -30.96 7.46
CA ASN A 111 -19.16 -32.05 8.40
C ASN A 111 -19.72 -31.77 9.81
N ALA A 112 -19.82 -30.50 10.22
CA ALA A 112 -20.52 -30.11 11.44
C ALA A 112 -22.05 -30.23 11.32
N SER A 113 -22.59 -30.69 10.18
CA SER A 113 -24.02 -30.88 9.93
C SER A 113 -24.49 -32.35 9.99
N GLU A 114 -23.58 -33.32 10.22
CA GLU A 114 -24.01 -34.70 10.47
C GLU A 114 -24.99 -34.76 11.67
N PRO A 115 -26.12 -35.48 11.54
CA PRO A 115 -27.13 -35.53 12.57
C PRO A 115 -26.75 -36.58 13.61
N GLN A 116 -26.33 -36.15 14.80
CA GLN A 116 -26.68 -36.93 16.00
C GLN A 116 -28.14 -36.65 16.30
N GLU A 117 -28.95 -37.71 16.21
CA GLU A 117 -30.38 -37.69 16.51
C GLU A 117 -30.64 -37.02 17.87
N GLY A 118 -31.45 -35.96 17.89
CA GLY A 118 -32.12 -35.52 19.13
C GLY A 118 -32.15 -34.04 19.51
N ARG A 119 -31.51 -33.08 18.81
CA ARG A 119 -31.58 -31.65 19.23
C ARG A 119 -31.65 -30.65 18.05
N MET A 120 -32.83 -30.45 17.46
CA MET A 120 -33.03 -29.56 16.31
C MET A 120 -33.28 -28.07 16.62
N LEU A 121 -33.62 -27.67 17.85
CA LEU A 121 -34.10 -26.30 18.12
C LEU A 121 -33.01 -25.27 18.47
N PHE A 122 -31.77 -25.69 18.77
CA PHE A 122 -30.67 -24.78 19.14
C PHE A 122 -29.61 -24.57 18.04
N ARG A 123 -29.68 -25.30 16.92
CA ARG A 123 -28.62 -25.34 15.88
C ARG A 123 -28.70 -24.17 14.88
N LYS A 124 -29.87 -23.59 14.63
CA LYS A 124 -30.03 -22.47 13.67
C LYS A 124 -29.28 -21.19 14.08
N LYS A 125 -29.12 -20.94 15.39
CA LYS A 125 -28.34 -19.79 15.90
C LYS A 125 -26.84 -19.99 15.70
N SER A 126 -26.30 -21.21 15.85
CA SER A 126 -24.85 -21.44 15.73
C SER A 126 -24.33 -21.28 14.31
N SER A 127 -25.11 -21.69 13.30
CA SER A 127 -24.70 -21.56 11.89
C SER A 127 -24.68 -20.10 11.41
N ILE A 128 -25.63 -19.27 11.87
CA ILE A 128 -25.67 -17.83 11.57
C ILE A 128 -24.52 -17.10 12.28
N ILE A 129 -24.19 -17.50 13.52
CA ILE A 129 -23.04 -16.95 14.26
C ILE A 129 -21.73 -17.30 13.54
N ALA A 130 -21.58 -18.54 13.04
CA ALA A 130 -20.40 -18.96 12.27
C ALA A 130 -20.26 -18.21 10.93
N LEU A 131 -21.36 -17.96 10.23
CA LEU A 131 -21.38 -17.14 9.01
C LEU A 131 -21.07 -15.66 9.28
N ASN A 132 -21.61 -15.09 10.36
CA ASN A 132 -21.26 -13.72 10.74
C ASN A 132 -19.80 -13.59 11.18
N ASP A 133 -19.25 -14.59 11.86
CA ASP A 133 -17.83 -14.60 12.22
C ASP A 133 -16.93 -14.81 10.97
N LEU A 134 -17.40 -15.56 9.98
CA LEU A 134 -16.79 -15.71 8.65
C LEU A 134 -16.72 -14.38 7.90
N VAL A 135 -17.87 -13.72 7.76
CA VAL A 135 -17.99 -12.40 7.12
C VAL A 135 -17.09 -11.39 7.85
N LYS A 136 -17.08 -11.42 9.19
CA LYS A 136 -16.16 -10.57 9.97
C LYS A 136 -14.69 -10.89 9.71
N ARG A 137 -14.26 -12.16 9.63
CA ARG A 137 -12.86 -12.52 9.34
C ARG A 137 -12.44 -12.21 7.88
N LEU A 138 -13.40 -12.17 6.97
CA LEU A 138 -13.17 -11.75 5.59
C LEU A 138 -13.06 -10.23 5.48
N ILE A 139 -13.94 -9.48 6.15
CA ILE A 139 -14.02 -8.01 6.10
C ILE A 139 -12.99 -7.32 7.05
N LYS A 140 -12.55 -7.95 8.13
CA LYS A 140 -11.66 -7.31 9.14
C LYS A 140 -10.30 -6.83 8.58
N HIS A 141 -9.92 -7.22 7.37
CA HIS A 141 -8.67 -6.83 6.74
C HIS A 141 -8.68 -5.41 6.11
N GLU A 142 -9.82 -4.73 6.11
CA GLU A 142 -10.04 -3.50 5.33
C GLU A 142 -9.49 -2.22 5.97
N THR A 143 -8.98 -2.28 7.21
CA THR A 143 -8.76 -1.06 8.03
C THR A 143 -7.31 -0.67 8.27
N GLN A 144 -6.31 -1.39 7.72
CA GLN A 144 -4.90 -1.07 7.96
C GLN A 144 -4.14 -0.86 6.66
N ARG A 145 -3.89 0.42 6.32
CA ARG A 145 -3.11 0.85 5.15
C ARG A 145 -1.72 0.20 5.07
N GLN A 146 -1.12 -0.13 6.21
CA GLN A 146 0.19 -0.79 6.30
C GLN A 146 0.19 -2.27 5.90
N GLN A 147 -0.98 -2.86 5.61
CA GLN A 147 -1.06 -4.27 5.22
C GLN A 147 -0.83 -4.49 3.73
N TYR A 148 -0.99 -3.47 2.88
CA TYR A 148 -0.84 -3.62 1.44
C TYR A 148 0.59 -3.31 0.98
N PRO A 149 1.22 -4.14 0.13
CA PRO A 149 2.64 -4.00 -0.20
C PRO A 149 3.02 -2.64 -0.81
N ILE A 150 2.16 -2.11 -1.68
CA ILE A 150 2.39 -0.79 -2.30
C ILE A 150 2.26 0.33 -1.27
N CYS A 151 1.22 0.30 -0.44
CA CYS A 151 1.03 1.28 0.62
C CYS A 151 2.18 1.25 1.65
N GLU A 152 2.61 0.05 2.04
CA GLU A 152 3.73 -0.18 2.96
C GLU A 152 5.01 0.47 2.42
N TYR A 153 5.35 0.20 1.15
CA TYR A 153 6.52 0.79 0.50
C TYR A 153 6.44 2.32 0.45
N LEU A 154 5.31 2.88 0.02
CA LEU A 154 5.19 4.33 -0.09
C LEU A 154 5.30 5.01 1.28
N TRP A 155 4.71 4.41 2.31
CA TRP A 155 4.83 4.90 3.67
C TRP A 155 6.27 4.88 4.17
N LEU A 156 7.00 3.78 3.94
CA LEU A 156 8.43 3.68 4.29
C LEU A 156 9.23 4.80 3.62
N MET A 157 9.00 5.02 2.33
CA MET A 157 9.73 6.02 1.58
C MET A 157 9.41 7.45 2.02
N ASP A 158 8.17 7.72 2.41
CA ASP A 158 7.77 9.00 2.98
C ASP A 158 8.43 9.26 4.34
N GLN A 159 8.53 8.24 5.21
CA GLN A 159 9.26 8.36 6.47
C GLN A 159 10.76 8.67 6.25
N ILE A 160 11.37 8.06 5.23
CA ILE A 160 12.76 8.36 4.84
C ILE A 160 12.90 9.82 4.40
N TYR A 161 11.97 10.32 3.57
CA TYR A 161 11.99 11.71 3.14
C TYR A 161 11.77 12.69 4.27
N LEU A 162 10.83 12.40 5.17
CA LEU A 162 10.60 13.19 6.38
C LEU A 162 11.83 13.28 7.26
N HIS A 163 12.46 12.14 7.52
CA HIS A 163 13.67 12.08 8.34
C HIS A 163 14.82 12.87 7.70
N THR A 164 15.02 12.70 6.39
CA THR A 164 16.04 13.45 5.65
C THR A 164 15.74 14.95 5.66
N LEU A 165 14.48 15.35 5.48
CA LEU A 165 14.09 16.75 5.53
C LEU A 165 14.33 17.35 6.92
N ALA A 166 14.04 16.60 7.99
CA ALA A 166 14.33 17.03 9.35
C ALA A 166 15.83 17.25 9.57
N GLN A 167 16.69 16.34 9.08
CA GLN A 167 18.14 16.52 9.11
C GLN A 167 18.61 17.74 8.31
N MET A 168 17.99 17.98 7.14
CA MET A 168 18.31 19.16 6.32
C MET A 168 17.95 20.46 7.05
N LEU A 169 16.90 20.47 7.88
CA LEU A 169 16.51 21.66 8.66
C LEU A 169 17.48 22.02 9.80
N ASP A 170 18.41 21.13 10.16
CA ASP A 170 19.47 21.44 11.12
C ASP A 170 20.48 22.45 10.52
N ASP A 171 20.67 22.42 9.19
CA ASP A 171 21.51 23.36 8.43
C ASP A 171 20.88 24.76 8.36
N GLU A 172 21.66 25.78 8.73
CA GLU A 172 21.15 27.16 8.84
C GLU A 172 20.80 27.79 7.48
N ASP A 173 21.64 27.55 6.47
CA ASP A 173 21.42 28.04 5.11
C ASP A 173 20.16 27.41 4.50
N PHE A 174 20.04 26.08 4.59
CA PHE A 174 18.85 25.38 4.15
C PHE A 174 17.61 25.82 4.91
N ARG A 175 17.69 26.00 6.24
CA ARG A 175 16.56 26.49 7.04
C ARG A 175 16.12 27.88 6.62
N LYS A 176 17.05 28.76 6.24
CA LYS A 176 16.74 30.09 5.69
C LYS A 176 16.06 30.00 4.32
N ASP A 177 16.62 29.20 3.42
CA ASP A 177 16.04 28.94 2.10
C ASP A 177 14.64 28.34 2.22
N PHE A 178 14.48 27.33 3.07
CA PHE A 178 13.22 26.67 3.36
C PHE A 178 12.19 27.62 3.98
N SER A 179 12.58 28.48 4.91
CA SER A 179 11.70 29.49 5.51
C SER A 179 11.27 30.58 4.52
N SER A 180 12.11 30.87 3.52
CA SER A 180 11.79 31.81 2.43
C SER A 180 10.92 31.18 1.33
N SER A 181 10.88 29.84 1.27
CA SER A 181 9.97 29.11 0.38
C SER A 181 8.52 29.22 0.90
N LYS A 182 7.52 28.82 0.08
CA LYS A 182 6.12 28.74 0.52
C LYS A 182 5.88 27.68 1.63
N GLY A 183 6.94 27.03 2.12
CA GLY A 183 6.94 26.13 3.28
C GLY A 183 6.31 24.77 3.02
N LEU A 184 6.26 23.94 4.06
CA LEU A 184 5.37 22.79 4.11
C LEU A 184 4.00 23.27 4.59
N TYR A 185 2.99 23.28 3.73
CA TYR A 185 1.62 23.31 4.25
C TYR A 185 1.43 22.07 5.13
N SER A 186 1.16 22.30 6.42
CA SER A 186 1.17 21.33 7.54
C SER A 186 0.12 20.22 7.47
N THR A 187 -0.55 20.07 6.34
CA THR A 187 -1.52 19.00 6.13
C THR A 187 -0.86 17.76 5.55
N PHE A 188 -0.02 17.14 6.39
CA PHE A 188 0.40 15.75 6.27
C PHE A 188 -0.79 14.79 6.11
N ARG A 189 -1.99 15.24 6.48
CA ARG A 189 -3.25 14.51 6.33
C ARG A 189 -3.86 14.59 4.92
N ILE A 190 -3.69 15.70 4.17
CA ILE A 190 -4.49 15.97 2.95
C ILE A 190 -3.98 15.24 1.70
N CYS A 191 -2.67 15.00 1.58
CA CYS A 191 -2.15 14.26 0.43
C CYS A 191 -2.54 12.78 0.44
N TYR A 192 -3.00 12.28 1.60
CA TYR A 192 -3.33 10.88 1.86
C TYR A 192 -4.83 10.60 2.01
N THR A 193 -5.68 11.65 1.96
CA THR A 193 -7.12 11.54 2.25
C THR A 193 -8.01 11.79 1.05
N ASN A 194 -7.51 12.34 -0.06
CA ASN A 194 -8.40 12.67 -1.17
C ASN A 194 -8.72 11.53 -2.13
N ASP A 195 -8.13 10.34 -2.02
CA ASP A 195 -8.53 9.20 -2.87
C ASP A 195 -8.43 7.85 -2.13
N SER A 196 -9.60 7.28 -1.84
CA SER A 196 -9.98 5.86 -2.05
C SER A 196 -9.21 4.70 -1.37
N CYS A 197 -8.30 4.92 -0.43
CA CYS A 197 -7.74 3.79 0.35
C CYS A 197 -8.67 3.29 1.48
N ASN A 198 -9.74 4.03 1.83
CA ASN A 198 -10.66 3.71 2.94
C ASN A 198 -12.17 3.82 2.57
N GLU A 199 -12.52 4.06 1.31
CA GLU A 199 -13.94 4.22 0.93
C GLU A 199 -14.45 2.94 0.26
N THR A 200 -15.20 2.19 1.08
CA THR A 200 -16.24 1.17 0.81
C THR A 200 -15.99 0.09 -0.24
#